data_AF-A0A7J9FQB5-F1
#
_entry.id   AF-A0A7J9FQB5-F1
#
_cell.length_a   1.000
_cell.length_b   1.000
_cell.length_c   1.000
_cell.angle_alpha   90.00
_cell.angle_beta   90.00
_cell.angle_gamma   90.00
#
_symmetry.space_group_name_H-M   'P 1'
#
loop_
_entity.id
_entity.type
_entity.pdbx_description
1 polymer ?
#
loop_
_entity_poly.entity_id
_entity_poly.type
_entity_poly.pdbx_seq_one_letter_code
_entity_poly.pdbx_strand_id
1 'polypeptide(L)' 'MEEIEINFKWWDMHKNSMYVITIYWNSIVKSNQLKVEGVVQLWSFRVNSTLCSALQKL' A
#
# COMPACT_ATOMS: atom_id res chain seq x y z
N MET A 1 4.83 -16.05 -4.38
CA MET A 1 4.69 -14.61 -4.08
C MET A 1 3.81 -14.55 -2.84
N GLU A 2 4.27 -13.91 -1.77
CA GLU A 2 3.49 -13.86 -0.53
C GLU A 2 2.50 -12.70 -0.63
N GLU A 3 1.21 -13.00 -0.57
CA GLU A 3 0.14 -12.02 -0.63
C GLU A 3 -0.19 -11.54 0.79
N ILE A 4 -0.27 -10.23 0.98
CA ILE A 4 -0.65 -9.62 2.25
C ILE A 4 -1.97 -8.89 2.02
N GLU A 5 -2.98 -9.24 2.80
CA GLU A 5 -4.24 -8.51 2.79
C GLU A 5 -4.05 -7.16 3.49
N ILE A 6 -4.38 -6.08 2.78
CA ILE A 6 -4.25 -4.70 3.27
C ILE A 6 -5.59 -4.01 3.24
N ASN A 7 -5.80 -3.10 4.20
CA ASN A 7 -6.99 -2.25 4.24
C ASN A 7 -6.60 -0.79 4.04
N PHE A 8 -7.09 -0.22 2.94
CA PHE A 8 -7.08 1.23 2.72
C PHE A 8 -8.29 1.84 3.42
N LYS A 9 -8.05 2.71 4.39
CA LYS A 9 -9.12 3.49 5.03
C LYS A 9 -9.05 4.93 4.56
N TRP A 10 -10.20 5.50 4.25
CA TRP A 10 -10.32 6.93 4.05
C TRP A 10 -10.02 7.64 5.37
N TRP A 11 -9.06 8.55 5.35
CA TRP A 11 -8.74 9.41 6.47
C TRP A 11 -8.98 10.86 6.06
N ASP A 12 -9.94 11.48 6.75
CA ASP A 12 -10.17 12.92 6.69
C ASP A 12 -9.20 13.63 7.66
N MET A 13 -8.28 14.41 7.10
CA MET A 13 -7.35 15.24 7.86
C MET A 13 -7.82 16.70 7.94
N HIS A 14 -9.12 16.96 7.76
CA HIS A 14 -9.81 18.25 7.69
C HIS A 14 -9.45 19.11 6.48
N LYS A 15 -8.15 19.32 6.22
CA LYS A 15 -7.66 20.13 5.10
C LYS A 15 -7.52 19.33 3.81
N ASN A 16 -7.33 18.02 3.92
CA ASN A 16 -7.22 17.07 2.83
C ASN A 16 -7.77 15.72 3.29
N SER A 17 -8.19 14.90 2.35
CA SER A 17 -8.51 13.50 2.58
C SER A 17 -7.56 12.61 1.80
N MET A 18 -7.23 11.45 2.37
CA MET A 18 -6.40 10.45 1.70
C MET A 18 -6.77 9.05 2.13
N TYR A 19 -6.49 8.07 1.27
CA TYR A 19 -6.52 6.67 1.68
C TYR A 19 -5.20 6.31 2.36
N VAL A 20 -5.28 5.75 3.56
CA VAL A 20 -4.11 5.30 4.32
C VAL A 20 -4.19 3.81 4.62
N ILE A 21 -3.03 3.17 4.68
CA ILE A 21 -2.88 1.79 5.14
C ILE A 21 -2.84 1.83 6.67
N THR A 22 -3.89 1.34 7.33
CA THR A 22 -3.98 1.40 8.80
C THR A 22 -3.42 0.18 9.52
N ILE A 23 -3.20 -0.91 8.79
CA ILE A 23 -2.73 -2.19 9.33
C ILE A 23 -1.58 -2.73 8.50
N TYR A 24 -0.67 -3.47 9.13
CA TYR A 24 0.46 -4.16 8.49
C TYR A 24 1.47 -3.30 7.73
N TRP A 25 1.44 -1.96 7.84
CA TRP A 25 2.44 -1.09 7.20
C TRP A 25 3.88 -1.49 7.52
N ASN A 26 4.19 -1.77 8.79
CA ASN A 26 5.52 -2.21 9.20
C ASN A 26 5.93 -3.55 8.55
N SER A 27 4.98 -4.47 8.34
CA SER A 27 5.25 -5.73 7.64
C SER A 27 5.54 -5.49 6.17
N ILE A 28 4.77 -4.61 5.50
CA ILE A 28 5.00 -4.20 4.11
C ILE A 28 6.40 -3.57 3.95
N VAL A 29 6.77 -2.66 4.85
CA VAL A 29 8.09 -2.01 4.85
C VAL A 29 9.20 -3.05 4.99
N LYS A 30 9.08 -3.99 5.93
CA LYS A 30 10.10 -5.02 6.18
C LYS A 30 10.21 -6.01 5.01
N SER A 31 9.10 -6.55 4.52
CA SER A 31 9.11 -7.56 3.46
C SER A 31 9.61 -6.98 2.13
N ASN A 32 9.31 -5.70 1.85
CA ASN A 32 9.77 -5.02 0.65
C ASN A 32 11.12 -4.30 0.83
N GLN A 33 11.68 -4.29 2.05
CA GLN A 33 12.93 -3.59 2.40
C GLN A 33 12.89 -2.10 2.03
N LEU A 34 11.77 -1.45 2.33
CA LEU A 34 11.59 -0.03 2.05
C LEU A 34 12.46 0.81 2.99
N LYS A 35 12.96 1.93 2.48
CA LYS A 35 13.76 2.89 3.24
C LYS A 35 13.05 4.22 3.31
N VAL A 36 13.32 4.97 4.37
CA VAL A 36 12.91 6.38 4.48
C VAL A 36 13.43 7.13 3.25
N GLU A 37 12.60 8.02 2.70
CA GLU A 37 12.85 8.77 1.44
C GLU A 37 12.95 7.92 0.16
N GLY A 38 12.80 6.59 0.27
CA GLY A 38 12.69 5.71 -0.89
C GLY A 38 11.42 5.99 -1.67
N VAL A 39 11.55 6.16 -2.98
CA VAL A 39 10.40 6.29 -3.89
C VAL A 39 9.94 4.91 -4.32
N VAL A 40 8.63 4.67 -4.20
CA VAL A 40 7.97 3.45 -4.64
C VAL A 40 6.84 3.80 -5.61
N GLN A 41 6.57 2.89 -6.53
CA GLN A 41 5.38 2.93 -7.36
C GLN A 41 4.36 1.94 -6.80
N LEU A 42 3.12 2.40 -6.65
CA LEU A 42 1.99 1.55 -6.29
C LEU A 42 1.08 1.42 -7.51
N TRP A 43 0.90 0.19 -7.98
CA TRP A 43 0.03 -0.13 -9.10
C TRP A 43 -1.23 -0.80 -8.57
N SER A 44 -2.38 -0.44 -9.11
CA SER A 44 -3.66 -1.10 -8.84
C SER A 44 -4.13 -1.83 -10.10
N PHE A 45 -4.55 -3.08 -9.95
CA PHE A 45 -5.03 -3.92 -11.05
C PHE A 45 -6.10 -4.88 -10.55
N ARG A 46 -6.84 -5.53 -11.45
CA ARG A 46 -7.85 -6.51 -11.08
C ARG A 46 -7.49 -7.91 -11.59
N VAL A 47 -7.65 -8.91 -10.74
CA VAL A 47 -7.55 -10.34 -11.09
C VAL A 47 -8.88 -10.98 -10.75
N ASN A 48 -9.59 -11.51 -11.74
CA ASN A 48 -10.92 -12.11 -11.55
C ASN A 48 -11.88 -11.19 -10.77
N SER A 49 -11.91 -9.90 -11.12
CA SER A 49 -12.68 -8.83 -10.46
C SER A 49 -12.21 -8.43 -9.05
N THR A 50 -11.32 -9.19 -8.41
CA THR A 50 -10.66 -8.80 -7.15
C THR A 50 -9.68 -7.66 -7.39
N LEU A 51 -9.79 -6.57 -6.62
CA LEU A 51 -8.82 -5.47 -6.67
C LEU A 51 -7.55 -5.88 -5.94
N CYS A 52 -6.43 -5.84 -6.65
CA CYS A 52 -5.09 -6.17 -6.17
C CYS A 52 -4.19 -4.95 -6.29
N SER A 53 -3.08 -4.96 -5.56
CA SER A 53 -2.06 -3.91 -5.66
C SER A 53 -0.67 -4.53 -5.74
N ALA A 54 0.21 -3.93 -6.55
CA ALA A 54 1.62 -4.29 -6.64
C ALA A 54 2.47 -3.09 -6.24
N LEU A 55 3.39 -3.32 -5.31
CA LEU A 55 4.36 -2.33 -4.89
C LEU A 55 5.69 -2.61 -5.61
N GLN A 56 6.16 -1.66 -6.40
CA GLN A 56 7.42 -1.74 -7.13
C GLN A 56 8.37 -0.67 -6.60
N LYS A 57 9.60 -1.07 -6.25
CA LYS A 57 10.68 -0.14 -5.91
C LYS A 57 11.27 0.46 -7.19
N LEU A 58 11.62 1.75 -7.15
CA LEU A 58 12.39 2.42 -8.20
C LEU A 58 13.89 2.25 -7.99
#